data_AF-A0A5P6VUX2-F1
#
_entry.id   AF-A0A5P6VUX2-F1
#
_cell.length_a   1.000
_cell.length_b   1.000
_cell.length_c   1.000
_cell.angle_alpha   90.00
_cell.angle_beta   90.00
_cell.angle_gamma   90.00
#
_symmetry.space_group_name_H-M   'P 1'
#
loop_
_entity.id
_entity.type
_entity.pdbx_description
1 polymer ?
#
loop_
_entity_poly.entity_id
_entity_poly.type
_entity_poly.pdbx_seq_one_letter_code
_entity_poly.pdbx_strand_id
1 'polypeptide(L)'
;MKEKENAYAASFGTEKLFDGDPFNYKKLLADFNSISVRERSGVDIVKSESGRDSEVTLDPTLLLTKQEWMSAVGKRPLKEKFIFVYYIRESKDLLEYAKRLSEKTGYKIVNAKNSPEFFAKCSPSDFLAWIYYSEYFVTNSFHGTVFSLLFNKKFAIELDNGKTVNNRSKELLETVKVDRTLSLDNIDRINEETDYSAVECILETERAKSIEFIKKALG
;
A
#
# COMPACT_ATOMS: atom_id res chain seq x y z
N MET A 1 -33.72 18.11 -1.03
CA MET A 1 -33.06 17.08 -0.20
C MET A 1 -31.58 17.16 -0.49
N LYS A 2 -30.71 17.14 0.53
CA LYS A 2 -29.27 17.08 0.31
C LYS A 2 -28.96 15.69 -0.26
N GLU A 3 -28.30 15.62 -1.40
CA GLU A 3 -27.80 14.35 -1.92
C GLU A 3 -26.83 13.77 -0.90
N LYS A 4 -27.06 12.52 -0.49
CA LYS A 4 -26.23 11.85 0.50
C LYS A 4 -24.99 11.26 -0.20
N GLU A 5 -23.84 11.38 0.46
CA GLU A 5 -22.52 11.07 -0.11
C GLU A 5 -22.19 9.57 0.07
N ASN A 6 -21.25 9.02 -0.70
CA ASN A 6 -20.74 7.66 -0.50
C ASN A 6 -19.24 7.71 -0.19
N ALA A 7 -18.78 6.98 0.82
CA ALA A 7 -17.37 6.83 1.13
C ALA A 7 -16.88 5.47 0.64
N TYR A 8 -15.83 5.47 -0.18
CA TYR A 8 -15.21 4.25 -0.69
C TYR A 8 -13.78 4.10 -0.19
N ALA A 9 -13.45 2.94 0.40
CA ALA A 9 -12.12 2.55 0.83
C ALA A 9 -11.39 3.63 1.64
N ALA A 10 -12.14 4.32 2.50
CA ALA A 10 -11.62 5.34 3.40
C ALA A 10 -10.63 4.73 4.40
N SER A 11 -9.77 5.56 4.96
CA SER A 11 -8.70 5.11 5.84
C SER A 11 -8.52 6.07 6.99
N PHE A 12 -8.60 5.53 8.21
CA PHE A 12 -8.29 6.27 9.43
C PHE A 12 -6.77 6.31 9.66
N GLY A 13 -6.02 5.35 9.10
CA GLY A 13 -4.57 5.29 9.24
C GLY A 13 -4.08 5.00 10.66
N THR A 14 -5.00 4.67 11.58
CA THR A 14 -4.78 4.32 12.98
C THR A 14 -5.72 3.17 13.37
N GLU A 15 -5.34 2.41 14.40
CA GLU A 15 -6.22 1.38 14.97
C GLU A 15 -7.28 1.97 15.90
N LYS A 16 -6.95 3.09 16.54
CA LYS A 16 -7.79 3.78 17.50
C LYS A 16 -7.64 5.28 17.34
N LEU A 17 -8.73 5.99 17.57
CA LEU A 17 -8.71 7.43 17.68
C LEU A 17 -7.99 7.81 18.99
N PHE A 18 -7.42 9.01 19.02
CA PHE A 18 -6.75 9.51 20.20
C PHE A 18 -7.78 10.00 21.24
N ASP A 19 -7.46 9.83 22.52
CA ASP A 19 -8.32 10.34 23.59
C ASP A 19 -8.42 11.87 23.50
N GLY A 20 -9.65 12.38 23.54
CA GLY A 20 -9.92 13.82 23.39
C GLY A 20 -10.00 14.29 21.94
N ASP A 21 -10.20 13.39 20.97
CA ASP A 21 -10.54 13.74 19.60
C ASP A 21 -11.79 14.66 19.57
N PRO A 22 -11.67 15.91 19.05
CA PRO A 22 -12.77 16.87 19.09
C PRO A 22 -13.85 16.58 18.03
N PHE A 23 -13.62 15.63 17.12
CA PHE A 23 -14.54 15.36 16.03
C PHE A 23 -15.77 14.57 16.49
N ASN A 24 -16.95 15.07 16.12
CA ASN A 24 -18.20 14.33 16.30
C ASN A 24 -18.43 13.41 15.10
N TYR A 25 -17.76 12.25 15.08
CA TYR A 25 -17.85 11.26 14.01
C TYR A 25 -19.28 10.80 13.75
N LYS A 26 -20.11 10.65 14.79
CA LYS A 26 -21.55 10.33 14.62
C LYS A 26 -22.25 11.32 13.71
N LYS A 27 -22.02 12.63 13.91
CA LYS A 27 -22.60 13.68 13.07
C LYS A 27 -21.97 13.70 11.67
N LEU A 28 -20.64 13.60 11.59
CA LEU A 28 -19.92 13.67 10.32
C LEU A 28 -20.26 12.49 9.40
N LEU A 29 -20.38 11.29 9.96
CA LEU A 29 -20.67 10.08 9.22
C LEU A 29 -22.16 9.93 8.91
N ALA A 30 -23.08 10.69 9.53
CA ALA A 30 -24.53 10.56 9.32
C ALA A 30 -24.97 10.89 7.88
N ASP A 31 -24.25 11.77 7.18
CA ASP A 31 -24.60 12.23 5.84
C ASP A 31 -24.26 11.22 4.73
N PHE A 32 -23.50 10.16 5.03
CA PHE A 32 -23.15 9.14 4.04
C PHE A 32 -24.28 8.12 3.83
N ASN A 33 -24.46 7.61 2.62
CA ASN A 33 -25.33 6.46 2.34
C ASN A 33 -24.61 5.17 2.69
N SER A 34 -23.48 4.94 2.01
CA SER A 34 -22.64 3.77 2.18
C SER A 34 -21.23 4.18 2.61
N ILE A 35 -20.63 3.36 3.47
CA ILE A 35 -19.27 3.57 3.98
C ILE A 35 -18.49 2.28 3.78
N SER A 36 -17.38 2.35 3.04
CA SER A 36 -16.35 1.32 3.09
C SER A 36 -15.00 1.89 3.50
N VAL A 37 -14.21 1.02 4.11
CA VAL A 37 -12.86 1.30 4.59
C VAL A 37 -11.89 0.27 4.00
N ARG A 38 -10.59 0.57 4.00
CA ARG A 38 -9.56 -0.35 3.47
C ARG A 38 -8.69 -1.04 4.52
N GLU A 39 -9.08 -0.90 5.79
CA GLU A 39 -8.46 -1.54 6.94
C GLU A 39 -9.53 -1.99 7.94
N ARG A 40 -9.33 -3.14 8.58
CA ARG A 40 -10.31 -3.73 9.51
C ARG A 40 -10.55 -2.83 10.72
N SER A 41 -9.51 -2.19 11.24
CA SER A 41 -9.65 -1.25 12.35
C SER A 41 -10.58 -0.08 12.02
N GLY A 42 -10.68 0.30 10.75
CA GLY A 42 -11.63 1.34 10.31
C GLY A 42 -13.09 0.92 10.47
N VAL A 43 -13.40 -0.38 10.37
CA VAL A 43 -14.76 -0.89 10.60
C VAL A 43 -15.13 -0.74 12.06
N ASP A 44 -14.21 -1.12 12.95
CA ASP A 44 -14.41 -1.01 14.39
C ASP A 44 -14.61 0.45 14.81
N ILE A 45 -13.82 1.38 14.26
CA ILE A 45 -13.96 2.83 14.52
C ILE A 45 -15.31 3.36 14.01
N VAL A 46 -15.71 3.04 12.78
CA VAL A 46 -17.02 3.49 12.26
C VAL A 46 -18.15 3.00 13.16
N LYS A 47 -18.07 1.73 13.61
CA LYS A 47 -19.07 1.14 14.47
C LYS A 47 -19.11 1.78 15.86
N SER A 48 -17.96 1.94 16.52
CA SER A 48 -17.88 2.50 17.87
C SER A 48 -18.32 3.96 17.92
N GLU A 49 -17.87 4.77 16.95
CA GLU A 49 -18.01 6.23 17.01
C GLU A 49 -19.33 6.75 16.45
N SER A 50 -19.98 5.98 15.56
CA SER A 50 -21.20 6.42 14.89
C SER A 50 -22.38 5.45 15.01
N GLY A 51 -22.13 4.20 15.42
CA GLY A 51 -23.13 3.12 15.41
C GLY A 51 -23.44 2.55 14.02
N ARG A 52 -22.85 3.12 12.97
CA ARG A 52 -23.05 2.70 11.58
C ARG A 52 -22.22 1.47 11.25
N ASP A 53 -22.65 0.76 10.21
CA ASP A 53 -21.88 -0.33 9.63
C ASP A 53 -21.02 0.19 8.47
N SER A 54 -19.88 -0.47 8.27
CA SER A 54 -19.02 -0.29 7.10
C SER A 54 -18.42 -1.63 6.70
N GLU A 55 -18.01 -1.72 5.43
CA GLU A 55 -17.41 -2.92 4.86
C GLU A 55 -15.92 -2.67 4.55
N VAL A 56 -15.10 -3.73 4.64
CA VAL A 56 -13.72 -3.66 4.15
C VAL A 56 -13.73 -3.88 2.64
N THR A 57 -13.21 -2.92 1.89
CA THR A 57 -13.01 -2.99 0.43
C THR A 57 -11.55 -2.74 0.08
N LEU A 58 -11.13 -3.18 -1.11
CA LEU A 58 -9.80 -2.87 -1.61
C LEU A 58 -9.58 -1.37 -1.77
N ASP A 59 -8.33 -0.94 -1.59
CA ASP A 59 -7.90 0.39 -2.00
C ASP A 59 -8.22 0.61 -3.50
N PRO A 60 -8.61 1.83 -3.93
CA PRO A 60 -8.93 2.11 -5.33
C PRO A 60 -7.82 1.69 -6.31
N THR A 61 -6.56 1.72 -5.88
CA THR A 61 -5.44 1.32 -6.73
C THR A 61 -5.41 -0.18 -7.05
N LEU A 62 -6.04 -1.02 -6.24
CA LEU A 62 -6.16 -2.46 -6.47
C LEU A 62 -7.41 -2.85 -7.28
N LEU A 63 -8.28 -1.89 -7.59
CA LEU A 63 -9.42 -2.11 -8.50
C LEU A 63 -8.96 -2.32 -9.95
N LEU A 64 -7.79 -1.80 -10.31
CA LEU A 64 -7.17 -2.04 -11.60
C LEU A 64 -6.18 -3.19 -11.53
N THR A 65 -6.14 -3.95 -12.62
CA THR A 65 -5.18 -5.03 -12.86
C THR A 65 -3.79 -4.48 -13.17
N LYS A 66 -2.79 -5.37 -13.11
CA LYS A 66 -1.42 -5.07 -13.57
C LYS A 66 -1.39 -4.50 -14.99
N GLN A 67 -2.16 -5.10 -15.91
CA GLN A 67 -2.20 -4.75 -17.32
C GLN A 67 -2.75 -3.35 -17.54
N GLU A 68 -3.79 -2.97 -16.79
CA GLU A 68 -4.33 -1.60 -16.82
C GLU A 68 -3.30 -0.60 -16.31
N TRP A 69 -2.65 -0.89 -15.17
CA TRP A 69 -1.61 -0.03 -14.61
C TRP A 69 -0.38 0.12 -15.51
N MET A 70 -0.02 -0.90 -16.28
CA MET A 70 1.11 -0.85 -17.21
C MET A 70 0.95 0.28 -18.24
N SER A 71 -0.27 0.66 -18.62
CA SER A 71 -0.52 1.79 -19.54
C SER A 71 -0.15 3.16 -18.94
N ALA A 72 -0.14 3.27 -17.61
CA ALA A 72 0.20 4.48 -16.87
C ALA A 72 1.67 4.53 -16.41
N VAL A 73 2.42 3.42 -16.57
CA VAL A 73 3.84 3.35 -16.22
C VAL A 73 4.64 4.29 -17.12
N GLY A 74 5.37 5.23 -16.50
CA GLY A 74 6.23 6.17 -17.20
C GLY A 74 7.44 5.53 -17.88
N LYS A 75 8.28 6.38 -18.48
CA LYS A 75 9.51 5.93 -19.14
C LYS A 75 10.49 5.36 -18.10
N ARG A 76 11.28 4.37 -18.52
CA ARG A 76 12.35 3.80 -17.70
C ARG A 76 13.24 4.92 -17.13
N PRO A 77 13.40 5.01 -15.80
CA PRO A 77 14.05 6.16 -15.20
C PRO A 77 15.58 6.13 -15.35
N LEU A 78 16.18 4.93 -15.28
CA LEU A 78 17.62 4.66 -15.35
C LEU A 78 17.95 3.50 -16.28
N LYS A 79 19.12 3.52 -16.92
CA LYS A 79 19.59 2.42 -17.78
C LYS A 79 20.13 1.26 -16.96
N GLU A 80 20.90 1.56 -15.91
CA GLU A 80 21.46 0.55 -15.00
C GLU A 80 20.39 -0.18 -14.18
N LYS A 81 20.80 -1.30 -13.57
CA LYS A 81 20.04 -2.01 -12.55
C LYS A 81 20.13 -1.27 -11.21
N PHE A 82 19.02 -1.19 -10.50
CA PHE A 82 18.94 -0.43 -9.25
C PHE A 82 17.99 -1.07 -8.23
N ILE A 83 18.27 -0.75 -6.96
CA ILE A 83 17.39 -0.96 -5.83
C ILE A 83 16.66 0.35 -5.58
N PHE A 84 15.33 0.33 -5.62
CA PHE A 84 14.55 1.52 -5.31
C PHE A 84 14.13 1.51 -3.84
N VAL A 85 14.40 2.61 -3.14
CA VAL A 85 14.11 2.79 -1.73
C VAL A 85 13.11 3.94 -1.59
N TYR A 86 11.90 3.62 -1.15
CA TYR A 86 10.82 4.60 -0.99
C TYR A 86 10.09 4.37 0.32
N TYR A 87 10.05 5.36 1.20
CA TYR A 87 9.49 5.21 2.54
C TYR A 87 8.87 6.53 3.01
N ILE A 88 7.74 6.42 3.71
CA ILE A 88 6.98 7.55 4.24
C ILE A 88 7.39 7.80 5.69
N ARG A 89 7.30 6.77 6.52
CA ARG A 89 7.56 6.83 7.97
C ARG A 89 9.06 6.84 8.26
N GLU A 90 9.46 7.19 9.46
CA GLU A 90 10.83 6.96 9.92
C GLU A 90 11.19 5.48 9.76
N SER A 91 12.43 5.24 9.31
CA SER A 91 12.98 3.90 9.12
C SER A 91 13.80 3.54 10.35
N LYS A 92 13.67 2.30 10.82
CA LYS A 92 14.60 1.73 11.79
C LYS A 92 15.70 0.94 11.09
N ASP A 93 15.30 -0.06 10.30
CA ASP A 93 16.19 -1.07 9.71
C ASP A 93 16.21 -1.00 8.17
N LEU A 94 15.24 -0.32 7.55
CA LEU A 94 15.03 -0.25 6.10
C LEU A 94 16.26 0.23 5.31
N LEU A 95 16.91 1.31 5.76
CA LEU A 95 18.08 1.87 5.06
C LEU A 95 19.31 0.95 5.15
N GLU A 96 19.54 0.33 6.30
CA GLU A 96 20.63 -0.63 6.49
C GLU A 96 20.39 -1.89 5.66
N TYR A 97 19.14 -2.37 5.60
CA TYR A 97 18.75 -3.47 4.74
C TYR A 97 19.07 -3.18 3.26
N ALA A 98 18.67 -2.01 2.77
CA ALA A 98 18.93 -1.61 1.39
C ALA A 98 20.43 -1.52 1.09
N LYS A 99 21.24 -1.02 2.04
CA LYS A 99 22.69 -0.98 1.94
C LYS A 99 23.30 -2.38 1.81
N ARG A 100 22.95 -3.30 2.71
CA ARG A 100 23.43 -4.70 2.65
C ARG A 100 23.00 -5.40 1.35
N LEU A 101 21.79 -5.15 0.89
CA LEU A 101 21.30 -5.67 -0.38
C LEU A 101 22.10 -5.13 -1.57
N SER A 102 22.47 -3.84 -1.56
CA SER A 102 23.31 -3.23 -2.59
C SER A 102 24.73 -3.80 -2.59
N GLU A 103 25.35 -3.95 -1.42
CA GLU A 103 26.68 -4.58 -1.29
C GLU A 103 26.68 -6.00 -1.85
N LYS A 104 25.60 -6.75 -1.63
CA LYS A 104 25.46 -8.13 -2.11
C LYS A 104 25.22 -8.24 -3.62
N THR A 105 24.41 -7.35 -4.17
CA THR A 105 23.96 -7.42 -5.58
C THR A 105 24.82 -6.59 -6.53
N GLY A 106 25.57 -5.63 -6.01
CA GLY A 106 26.29 -4.61 -6.79
C GLY A 106 25.37 -3.57 -7.43
N TYR A 107 24.06 -3.57 -7.12
CA TYR A 107 23.10 -2.64 -7.73
C TYR A 107 23.09 -1.28 -7.04
N LYS A 108 22.96 -0.22 -7.84
CA LYS A 108 22.87 1.16 -7.34
C LYS A 108 21.63 1.34 -6.47
N ILE A 109 21.76 1.99 -5.32
CA ILE A 109 20.60 2.43 -4.53
C ILE A 109 20.08 3.76 -5.07
N VAL A 110 18.78 3.83 -5.30
CA VAL A 110 18.05 5.08 -5.55
C VAL A 110 17.11 5.32 -4.38
N ASN A 111 17.46 6.26 -3.50
CA ASN A 111 16.63 6.63 -2.36
C ASN A 111 15.78 7.86 -2.70
N ALA A 112 14.45 7.68 -2.71
CA ALA A 112 13.50 8.72 -3.10
C ALA A 112 13.59 10.01 -2.25
N LYS A 113 14.07 9.96 -1.00
CA LYS A 113 14.22 11.16 -0.15
C LYS A 113 15.43 12.00 -0.53
N ASN A 114 16.46 11.41 -1.13
CA ASN A 114 17.78 12.04 -1.33
C ASN A 114 18.34 11.88 -2.75
N SER A 115 17.53 11.46 -3.74
CA SER A 115 17.97 11.24 -5.11
C SER A 115 17.51 12.39 -6.01
N PRO A 116 18.45 13.20 -6.56
CA PRO A 116 18.15 14.18 -7.59
C PRO A 116 17.46 13.56 -8.80
N GLU A 117 17.82 12.33 -9.17
CA GLU A 117 17.19 11.60 -10.28
C GLU A 117 15.71 11.34 -10.03
N PHE A 118 15.33 11.00 -8.79
CA PHE A 118 13.93 10.85 -8.40
C PHE A 118 13.20 12.20 -8.44
N PHE A 119 13.78 13.26 -7.89
CA PHE A 119 13.14 14.58 -7.88
C PHE A 119 12.93 15.17 -9.28
N ALA A 120 13.80 14.83 -10.23
CA ALA A 120 13.62 15.20 -11.63
C ALA A 120 12.45 14.46 -12.33
N LYS A 121 11.95 13.37 -11.74
CA LYS A 121 10.90 12.48 -12.30
C LYS A 121 9.97 12.01 -11.18
N CYS A 122 9.06 12.89 -10.76
CA CYS A 122 8.22 12.70 -9.57
C CYS A 122 6.71 12.71 -9.86
N SER A 123 6.29 12.56 -11.12
CA SER A 123 4.87 12.38 -11.45
C SER A 123 4.35 11.02 -10.96
N PRO A 124 3.02 10.80 -10.87
CA PRO A 124 2.47 9.49 -10.57
C PRO A 124 2.98 8.39 -11.54
N SER A 125 3.05 8.69 -12.83
CA SER A 125 3.60 7.76 -13.83
C SER A 125 5.08 7.45 -13.61
N ASP A 126 5.88 8.44 -13.19
CA ASP A 126 7.28 8.22 -12.85
C ASP A 126 7.43 7.36 -11.58
N PHE A 127 6.58 7.60 -10.57
CA PHE A 127 6.57 6.77 -9.36
C PHE A 127 6.30 5.29 -9.70
N LEU A 128 5.32 5.02 -10.57
CA LEU A 128 5.07 3.68 -11.08
C LEU A 128 6.30 3.13 -11.82
N ALA A 129 6.96 3.95 -12.64
CA ALA A 129 8.16 3.54 -13.37
C ALA A 129 9.33 3.19 -12.42
N TRP A 130 9.55 3.95 -11.35
CA TRP A 130 10.59 3.64 -10.37
C TRP A 130 10.41 2.28 -9.71
N ILE A 131 9.17 1.95 -9.32
CA ILE A 131 8.86 0.61 -8.77
C ILE A 131 8.97 -0.44 -9.88
N TYR A 132 8.34 -0.20 -11.03
CA TYR A 132 8.26 -1.17 -12.12
C TYR A 132 9.62 -1.55 -12.71
N TYR A 133 10.56 -0.63 -12.84
CA TYR A 133 11.88 -0.90 -13.44
C TYR A 133 12.97 -1.25 -12.41
N SER A 134 12.68 -1.18 -11.11
CA SER A 134 13.63 -1.62 -10.08
C SER A 134 13.79 -3.15 -10.09
N GLU A 135 15.01 -3.61 -9.78
CA GLU A 135 15.28 -5.04 -9.59
C GLU A 135 14.80 -5.49 -8.20
N TYR A 136 14.96 -4.61 -7.21
CA TYR A 136 14.46 -4.77 -5.85
C TYR A 136 13.82 -3.47 -5.37
N PHE A 137 12.78 -3.61 -4.56
CA PHE A 137 12.11 -2.49 -3.94
C PHE A 137 12.09 -2.62 -2.42
N VAL A 138 12.47 -1.56 -1.70
CA VAL A 138 12.52 -1.56 -0.24
C VAL A 138 11.67 -0.41 0.27
N THR A 139 10.67 -0.69 1.12
CA THR A 139 9.64 0.30 1.47
C THR A 139 9.09 0.17 2.89
N ASN A 140 8.41 1.21 3.36
CA ASN A 140 7.44 1.15 4.47
C ASN A 140 6.11 1.81 4.09
N SER A 141 5.86 1.96 2.78
CA SER A 141 4.68 2.61 2.22
C SER A 141 3.59 1.61 1.88
N PHE A 142 2.34 1.96 2.19
CA PHE A 142 1.16 1.22 1.75
C PHE A 142 1.09 1.12 0.23
N HIS A 143 1.11 2.24 -0.49
CA HIS A 143 1.07 2.22 -1.97
C HIS A 143 2.32 1.55 -2.57
N GLY A 144 3.47 1.64 -1.89
CA GLY A 144 4.64 0.86 -2.28
C GLY A 144 4.36 -0.65 -2.22
N THR A 145 3.67 -1.12 -1.19
CA THR A 145 3.23 -2.53 -1.04
C THR A 145 2.27 -2.90 -2.17
N VAL A 146 1.24 -2.09 -2.39
CA VAL A 146 0.22 -2.32 -3.43
C VAL A 146 0.86 -2.49 -4.80
N PHE A 147 1.69 -1.53 -5.23
CA PHE A 147 2.31 -1.60 -6.55
C PHE A 147 3.39 -2.68 -6.65
N SER A 148 3.98 -3.10 -5.53
CA SER A 148 4.88 -4.27 -5.53
C SER A 148 4.13 -5.56 -5.81
N LEU A 149 2.94 -5.73 -5.22
CA LEU A 149 2.07 -6.87 -5.49
C LEU A 149 1.58 -6.84 -6.93
N LEU A 150 1.05 -5.70 -7.41
CA LEU A 150 0.56 -5.56 -8.79
C LEU A 150 1.65 -5.78 -9.85
N PHE A 151 2.89 -5.33 -9.60
CA PHE A 151 3.98 -5.46 -10.56
C PHE A 151 4.84 -6.71 -10.37
N ASN A 152 4.45 -7.61 -9.48
CA ASN A 152 5.15 -8.84 -9.14
C ASN A 152 6.62 -8.59 -8.74
N LYS A 153 6.88 -7.63 -7.85
CA LYS A 153 8.24 -7.21 -7.51
C LYS A 153 8.89 -8.08 -6.45
N LYS A 154 10.22 -8.16 -6.53
CA LYS A 154 11.04 -8.59 -5.39
C LYS A 154 11.12 -7.40 -4.45
N PHE A 155 10.37 -7.44 -3.36
CA PHE A 155 10.31 -6.32 -2.42
C PHE A 155 10.47 -6.76 -0.97
N ALA A 156 10.95 -5.85 -0.14
CA ALA A 156 10.97 -5.98 1.31
C ALA A 156 10.26 -4.78 1.94
N ILE A 157 9.49 -5.04 2.98
CA ILE A 157 8.74 -4.01 3.70
C ILE A 157 9.06 -3.98 5.19
N GLU A 158 9.34 -2.79 5.71
CA GLU A 158 9.33 -2.53 7.14
C GLU A 158 7.89 -2.29 7.59
N LEU A 159 7.32 -3.27 8.31
CA LEU A 159 5.96 -3.18 8.87
C LEU A 159 5.93 -2.53 10.25
N ASP A 160 7.04 -2.55 10.98
CA ASP A 160 7.15 -1.99 12.32
C ASP A 160 8.53 -1.36 12.49
N ASN A 161 8.55 -0.11 12.97
CA ASN A 161 9.78 0.65 13.25
C ASN A 161 10.00 0.86 14.77
N GLY A 162 9.25 0.16 15.62
CA GLY A 162 9.25 0.26 17.08
C GLY A 162 8.43 1.45 17.63
N LYS A 163 7.95 2.35 16.77
CA LYS A 163 7.08 3.47 17.14
C LYS A 163 5.68 3.35 16.55
N THR A 164 5.59 2.86 15.31
CA THR A 164 4.35 2.77 14.55
C THR A 164 4.31 1.48 13.74
N VAL A 165 3.17 0.81 13.73
CA VAL A 165 2.91 -0.35 12.89
C VAL A 165 2.18 0.06 11.62
N ASN A 166 2.60 -0.48 10.47
CA ASN A 166 1.97 -0.27 9.18
C ASN A 166 0.85 -1.30 8.93
N ASN A 167 -0.23 -1.20 9.71
CA ASN A 167 -1.33 -2.17 9.69
C ASN A 167 -1.98 -2.34 8.33
N ARG A 168 -2.11 -1.26 7.55
CA ARG A 168 -2.69 -1.35 6.20
C ARG A 168 -1.89 -2.26 5.29
N SER A 169 -0.56 -2.15 5.30
CA SER A 169 0.28 -3.07 4.53
C SER A 169 0.26 -4.48 5.11
N LYS A 170 0.26 -4.61 6.44
CA LYS A 170 0.22 -5.91 7.13
C LYS A 170 -1.06 -6.67 6.78
N GLU A 171 -2.23 -6.05 6.94
CA GLU A 171 -3.53 -6.66 6.62
C GLU A 171 -3.67 -7.01 5.14
N LEU A 172 -3.16 -6.17 4.24
CA LEU A 172 -3.13 -6.48 2.80
C LEU A 172 -2.29 -7.73 2.52
N LEU A 173 -1.08 -7.80 3.10
CA LEU A 173 -0.16 -8.93 2.95
C LEU A 173 -0.71 -10.22 3.55
N GLU A 174 -1.37 -10.14 4.71
CA GLU A 174 -2.10 -11.26 5.32
C GLU A 174 -3.24 -11.74 4.42
N THR A 175 -4.00 -10.81 3.82
CA THR A 175 -5.10 -11.12 2.90
C THR A 175 -4.60 -11.91 1.69
N VAL A 176 -3.51 -11.48 1.07
CA VAL A 176 -2.92 -12.17 -0.10
C VAL A 176 -1.95 -13.29 0.27
N LYS A 177 -1.76 -13.57 1.57
CA LYS A 177 -0.90 -14.63 2.12
C LYS A 177 0.57 -14.52 1.68
N VAL A 178 1.09 -13.30 1.64
CA VAL A 178 2.48 -13.01 1.28
C VAL A 178 3.21 -12.41 2.47
N ASP A 179 4.34 -12.98 2.88
CA ASP A 179 5.22 -12.33 3.86
C ASP A 179 6.47 -11.78 3.17
N ARG A 180 6.63 -10.46 3.24
CA ARG A 180 7.80 -9.73 2.74
C ARG A 180 8.35 -8.78 3.80
N THR A 181 8.09 -9.09 5.07
CA THR A 181 8.63 -8.34 6.20
C THR A 181 10.15 -8.36 6.15
N LEU A 182 10.76 -7.18 6.21
CA LEU A 182 12.21 -7.06 6.19
C LEU A 182 12.84 -7.73 7.41
N SER A 183 14.02 -8.32 7.22
CA SER A 183 14.84 -8.87 8.29
C SER A 183 16.30 -8.61 7.98
N LEU A 184 17.03 -7.98 8.91
CA LEU A 184 18.47 -7.76 8.78
C LEU A 184 19.28 -9.05 8.91
N ASP A 185 18.71 -10.07 9.54
CA ASP A 185 19.33 -11.39 9.73
C ASP A 185 19.19 -12.27 8.48
N ASN A 186 18.21 -11.99 7.62
CA ASN A 186 17.98 -12.71 6.38
C ASN A 186 17.66 -11.77 5.21
N ILE A 187 18.71 -11.16 4.65
CA ILE A 187 18.61 -10.29 3.47
C ILE A 187 18.12 -11.09 2.24
N ASP A 188 18.47 -12.37 2.13
CA ASP A 188 18.14 -13.19 0.95
C ASP A 188 16.68 -13.52 0.82
N ARG A 189 15.90 -13.38 1.89
CA ARG A 189 14.45 -13.57 1.89
C ARG A 189 13.74 -12.85 0.74
N ILE A 190 14.22 -11.68 0.33
CA ILE A 190 13.64 -10.92 -0.81
C ILE A 190 13.69 -11.67 -2.15
N ASN A 191 14.56 -12.69 -2.26
CA ASN A 191 14.68 -13.55 -3.42
C ASN A 191 13.79 -14.79 -3.37
N GLU A 192 13.11 -15.06 -2.25
CA GLU A 192 12.13 -16.14 -2.17
C GLU A 192 11.04 -15.92 -3.22
N GLU A 193 10.67 -16.98 -3.92
CA GLU A 193 9.63 -16.94 -4.93
C GLU A 193 8.27 -16.59 -4.29
N THR A 194 7.44 -15.84 -5.02
CA THR A 194 6.04 -15.60 -4.66
C THR A 194 5.16 -16.22 -5.73
N ASP A 195 4.16 -17.01 -5.34
CA ASP A 195 3.12 -17.42 -6.27
C ASP A 195 2.17 -16.24 -6.55
N TYR A 196 2.57 -15.40 -7.51
CA TYR A 196 1.75 -14.25 -7.92
C TYR A 196 0.46 -14.67 -8.63
N SER A 197 0.32 -15.91 -9.08
CA SER A 197 -0.94 -16.42 -9.63
C SER A 197 -1.97 -16.60 -8.50
N ALA A 198 -1.53 -17.13 -7.36
CA ALA A 198 -2.36 -17.20 -6.16
C ALA A 198 -2.72 -15.82 -5.62
N VAL A 199 -1.76 -14.87 -5.62
CA VAL A 199 -2.02 -13.47 -5.24
C VAL A 199 -3.09 -12.84 -6.13
N GLU A 200 -2.98 -12.97 -7.46
CA GLU A 200 -3.98 -12.40 -8.37
C GLU A 200 -5.35 -13.05 -8.19
N CYS A 201 -5.43 -14.36 -7.97
CA CYS A 201 -6.71 -15.04 -7.70
C CYS A 201 -7.42 -14.48 -6.45
N ILE A 202 -6.66 -14.18 -5.39
CA ILE A 202 -7.20 -13.55 -4.18
C ILE A 202 -7.64 -12.11 -4.50
N LEU A 203 -6.79 -11.33 -5.17
CA LEU A 203 -7.09 -9.95 -5.53
C LEU A 203 -8.33 -9.84 -6.43
N GLU A 204 -8.52 -10.74 -7.40
CA GLU A 204 -9.74 -10.77 -8.23
C GLU A 204 -11.01 -10.98 -7.39
N THR A 205 -10.94 -11.86 -6.40
CA THR A 205 -12.07 -12.12 -5.49
C THR A 205 -12.39 -10.87 -4.67
N GLU A 206 -11.38 -10.22 -4.10
CA GLU A 206 -11.56 -9.00 -3.30
C GLU A 206 -11.97 -7.79 -4.17
N ARG A 207 -11.50 -7.75 -5.43
CA ARG A 207 -11.89 -6.74 -6.43
C ARG A 207 -13.35 -6.89 -6.81
N ALA A 208 -13.83 -8.11 -7.04
CA ALA A 208 -15.24 -8.37 -7.33
C ALA A 208 -16.15 -7.87 -6.19
N LYS A 209 -15.81 -8.18 -4.93
CA LYS A 209 -16.54 -7.68 -3.74
C LYS A 209 -16.53 -6.14 -3.67
N SER A 210 -15.38 -5.54 -3.93
CA SER A 210 -15.22 -4.08 -3.90
C SER A 210 -16.04 -3.38 -5.00
N ILE A 211 -16.08 -3.96 -6.20
CA ILE A 211 -16.93 -3.49 -7.31
C ILE A 211 -18.41 -3.68 -6.99
N GLU A 212 -18.79 -4.78 -6.35
CA GLU A 212 -20.17 -5.01 -5.89
C GLU A 212 -20.60 -3.94 -4.88
N PHE A 213 -19.74 -3.57 -3.93
CA PHE A 213 -19.97 -2.46 -3.02
C PHE A 213 -20.19 -1.14 -3.79
N ILE A 214 -19.33 -0.81 -4.76
CA ILE A 214 -19.46 0.41 -5.56
C ILE A 214 -20.80 0.43 -6.31
N LYS A 215 -21.18 -0.69 -6.95
CA LYS A 215 -22.47 -0.80 -7.65
C LYS A 215 -23.64 -0.55 -6.70
N LYS A 216 -23.66 -1.22 -5.54
CA LYS A 216 -24.70 -1.01 -4.52
C LYS A 216 -24.75 0.45 -4.02
N ALA A 217 -23.60 1.10 -3.88
CA ALA A 217 -23.51 2.47 -3.41
C ALA A 217 -23.99 3.50 -4.45
N LEU A 218 -23.88 3.18 -5.76
CA LEU A 218 -24.28 4.07 -6.85
C LEU A 218 -25.74 3.90 -7.31
N GLY A 219 -26.39 2.77 -6.98
CA GLY A 219 -27.76 2.46 -7.39
C GLY A 219 -27.83 1.83 -8.77
#